data_AF-A0A351J281-F1
#
_entry.id   AF-A0A351J281-F1
#
_cell.length_a   1.000
_cell.length_b   1.000
_cell.length_c   1.000
_cell.angle_alpha   90.00
_cell.angle_beta   90.00
_cell.angle_gamma   90.00
#
_symmetry.space_group_name_H-M   'P 1'
#
loop_
_entity.id
_entity.type
_entity.pdbx_description
1 polymer ?
#
loop_
_entity_poly.entity_id
_entity_poly.type
_entity_poly.pdbx_seq_one_letter_code
_entity_poly.pdbx_strand_id
1 'polypeptide(L)'
;NAAIGLAGGDKLCPNGCIGLGSCARACPFQAIDVVNGIAAVNYEKCRACGVCVDTCPKHIIALIPYDAVFWVGCNSQDKGSVTKSYCQTGCIGCKLCEKKCPAKA
;
A
#
# COMPACT_ATOMS: atom_id res chain seq x y z
N ASN A 1 -23.42 0.65 -0.44
CA ASN A 1 -22.56 1.37 -1.40
C ASN A 1 -21.16 0.81 -1.36
N ALA A 2 -20.96 -0.31 -2.05
CA ALA A 2 -19.71 -1.07 -2.07
C ALA A 2 -18.75 -0.47 -3.08
N ALA A 3 -18.04 0.60 -2.69
CA ALA A 3 -16.75 0.86 -3.31
C ALA A 3 -15.85 -0.30 -2.87
N ILE A 4 -15.61 -1.24 -3.77
CA ILE A 4 -14.80 -2.45 -3.55
C ILE A 4 -13.46 -2.03 -2.93
N GLY A 5 -13.30 -2.24 -1.63
CA GLY A 5 -12.06 -2.03 -0.91
C GLY A 5 -11.09 -3.14 -1.28
N LEU A 6 -10.29 -2.93 -2.33
CA LEU A 6 -9.20 -3.83 -2.68
C LEU A 6 -8.16 -3.74 -1.53
N ALA A 7 -7.95 -4.86 -0.83
CA ALA A 7 -7.21 -4.96 0.44
C ALA A 7 -7.84 -4.21 1.63
N GLY A 8 -9.17 -4.02 1.63
CA GLY A 8 -9.93 -3.51 2.77
C GLY A 8 -9.97 -1.99 2.90
N GLY A 9 -9.21 -1.22 2.13
CA GLY A 9 -9.16 0.25 2.20
C GLY A 9 -10.06 0.97 1.20
N ASP A 10 -10.53 2.17 1.55
CA ASP A 10 -11.34 3.02 0.67
C ASP A 10 -10.49 3.75 -0.38
N LYS A 11 -11.00 3.86 -1.62
CA LYS A 11 -10.35 4.61 -2.71
C LYS A 11 -10.23 6.12 -2.44
N LEU A 12 -10.93 6.62 -1.42
CA LEU A 12 -10.92 8.01 -1.01
C LEU A 12 -9.66 8.41 -0.24
N CYS A 13 -8.77 7.47 0.09
CA CYS A 13 -7.55 7.75 0.84
C CYS A 13 -6.65 8.76 0.09
N PRO A 14 -6.37 9.95 0.67
CA PRO A 14 -5.45 10.93 0.07
C PRO A 14 -4.01 10.41 -0.08
N ASN A 15 -3.69 9.38 0.70
CA ASN A 15 -2.40 8.70 0.73
C ASN A 15 -2.40 7.39 -0.08
N GLY A 16 -3.45 7.13 -0.87
CA GLY A 16 -3.62 5.93 -1.67
C GLY A 16 -3.08 6.02 -3.11
N CYS A 17 -3.26 4.94 -3.86
CA CYS A 17 -2.94 4.89 -5.29
C CYS A 17 -3.88 5.81 -6.08
N ILE A 18 -3.29 6.59 -6.99
CA ILE A 18 -4.01 7.53 -7.86
C ILE A 18 -4.21 7.00 -9.29
N GLY A 19 -3.90 5.73 -9.54
CA GLY A 19 -4.12 5.09 -10.84
C GLY A 19 -3.25 5.56 -12.01
N LEU A 20 -2.18 6.33 -11.75
CA LEU A 20 -1.33 6.92 -12.81
C LEU A 20 -0.63 5.89 -13.72
N GLY A 21 -0.38 4.67 -13.21
CA GLY A 21 0.26 3.58 -13.95
C GLY A 21 1.74 3.80 -14.29
N SER A 22 2.40 4.77 -13.66
CA SER A 22 3.84 5.00 -13.85
C SER A 22 4.66 3.77 -13.44
N CYS A 23 4.30 3.13 -12.33
CA CYS A 23 4.91 1.87 -11.87
C CYS A 23 4.70 0.69 -12.83
N ALA A 24 3.54 0.59 -13.48
CA ALA A 24 3.26 -0.44 -14.48
C ALA A 24 4.14 -0.25 -15.73
N ARG A 25 4.23 0.98 -16.25
CA ARG A 25 5.07 1.29 -17.42
C ARG A 25 6.57 1.14 -17.15
N ALA A 26 7.02 1.42 -15.93
CA ALA A 26 8.43 1.34 -15.58
C ALA A 26 8.91 -0.07 -15.24
N CYS A 27 8.01 -1.04 -15.00
CA CYS A 27 8.39 -2.38 -14.61
C CYS A 27 8.96 -3.16 -15.82
N PRO A 28 10.26 -3.53 -15.83
CA PRO A 28 10.87 -4.23 -16.97
C PRO A 28 10.39 -5.67 -17.11
N PHE A 29 9.75 -6.22 -16.08
CA PHE A 29 9.23 -7.60 -16.04
C PHE A 29 7.71 -7.67 -16.29
N GLN A 30 7.05 -6.53 -16.54
CA GLN A 30 5.60 -6.45 -16.71
C GLN A 30 4.85 -7.15 -15.56
N ALA A 31 5.33 -6.92 -14.34
CA ALA A 31 4.80 -7.54 -13.12
C ALA A 31 3.71 -6.69 -12.45
N ILE A 32 3.33 -5.55 -13.01
CA ILE A 32 2.37 -4.62 -12.40
C ILE A 32 1.33 -4.22 -13.43
N ASP A 33 0.06 -4.40 -13.08
CA ASP A 33 -1.10 -3.98 -13.87
C ASP A 33 -1.92 -2.95 -13.08
N VAL A 34 -2.60 -2.02 -13.75
CA VAL A 34 -3.54 -1.11 -13.09
C VAL A 34 -4.96 -1.58 -13.32
N VAL A 35 -5.58 -2.13 -12.27
CA VAL A 35 -6.93 -2.68 -12.31
C VAL A 35 -7.83 -1.80 -11.44
N ASN A 36 -8.94 -1.30 -12.01
CA ASN A 36 -9.88 -0.42 -11.30
C ASN A 36 -9.24 0.84 -10.67
N GLY A 37 -8.20 1.37 -11.31
CA GLY A 37 -7.46 2.55 -10.84
C GLY A 37 -6.44 2.27 -9.74
N ILE A 38 -6.15 1.00 -9.43
CA ILE A 38 -5.16 0.61 -8.41
C ILE A 38 -4.11 -0.30 -9.04
N ALA A 39 -2.85 -0.07 -8.72
CA ALA A 39 -1.76 -0.95 -9.13
C ALA A 39 -1.84 -2.28 -8.39
N ALA A 40 -1.87 -3.38 -9.14
CA ALA A 40 -1.83 -4.76 -8.65
C ALA A 40 -0.52 -5.41 -9.12
N VAL A 41 0.21 -6.02 -8.19
CA VAL A 41 1.50 -6.65 -8.46
C VAL A 41 1.30 -8.16 -8.62
N ASN A 42 1.82 -8.73 -9.70
CA ASN A 42 1.97 -10.17 -9.88
C ASN A 42 3.28 -10.62 -9.21
N TYR A 43 3.17 -11.35 -8.10
CA TYR A 43 4.31 -11.79 -7.31
C TYR A 43 5.18 -12.86 -7.99
N GLU A 44 4.66 -13.60 -8.97
CA GLU A 44 5.43 -14.62 -9.71
C GLU A 44 6.40 -13.98 -10.73
N LYS A 45 5.96 -12.86 -11.34
CA LYS A 45 6.77 -12.08 -12.28
C LYS A 45 7.69 -11.08 -11.58
N CYS A 46 7.33 -10.63 -10.39
CA CYS A 46 8.12 -9.65 -9.64
C CYS A 46 9.52 -10.21 -9.33
N ARG A 47 10.52 -9.34 -9.48
CA ARG A 47 11.94 -9.64 -9.16
C ARG A 47 12.50 -8.73 -8.07
N ALA A 48 11.63 -8.03 -7.34
CA ALA A 48 11.99 -7.12 -6.25
C ALA A 48 13.07 -6.07 -6.62
N CYS A 49 13.10 -5.63 -7.89
CA CYS A 49 14.14 -4.72 -8.39
C CYS A 49 14.04 -3.26 -7.91
N GLY A 50 12.94 -2.87 -7.25
CA GLY A 50 12.78 -1.52 -6.68
C GLY A 50 12.32 -0.42 -7.65
N VAL A 51 12.42 -0.61 -8.97
CA VAL A 51 12.09 0.44 -9.96
C VAL A 51 10.68 1.06 -9.77
N CYS A 52 9.69 0.24 -9.40
CA CYS A 52 8.32 0.72 -9.15
C CYS A 52 8.20 1.58 -7.88
N VAL A 53 9.06 1.37 -6.88
CA VAL A 53 9.13 2.16 -5.64
C VAL A 53 9.59 3.57 -5.97
N ASP A 54 10.69 3.69 -6.72
CA ASP A 54 11.29 4.99 -7.08
C ASP A 54 10.40 5.79 -8.03
N THR A 55 9.72 5.11 -8.96
CA THR A 55 8.89 5.78 -9.98
C THR A 55 7.51 6.20 -9.47
N CYS A 56 7.09 5.76 -8.29
CA CYS A 56 5.79 6.12 -7.75
C CYS A 56 5.85 7.54 -7.16
N PRO A 57 5.16 8.55 -7.73
CA PRO A 57 5.24 9.93 -7.22
C PRO A 57 4.62 10.10 -5.82
N LYS A 58 3.82 9.14 -5.38
CA LYS A 58 3.21 9.11 -4.05
C LYS A 58 4.04 8.31 -3.04
N HIS A 59 5.09 7.61 -3.49
CA HIS A 59 5.93 6.74 -2.66
C HIS A 59 5.14 5.77 -1.76
N ILE A 60 4.09 5.15 -2.31
CA ILE A 60 3.18 4.23 -1.59
C ILE A 60 3.51 2.76 -1.80
N ILE A 61 4.47 2.45 -2.68
CA ILE A 61 4.92 1.08 -2.96
C ILE A 61 6.17 0.85 -2.13
N ALA A 62 6.24 -0.29 -1.43
CA ALA A 62 7.40 -0.71 -0.67
C ALA A 62 7.74 -2.17 -0.97
N LEU A 63 9.02 -2.50 -0.92
CA LEU A 63 9.48 -3.90 -0.92
C LEU A 63 9.41 -4.42 0.50
N ILE A 64 8.72 -5.54 0.69
CA ILE A 64 8.62 -6.23 1.97
C ILE A 64 9.31 -7.60 1.86
N PRO A 65 10.02 -8.05 2.92
CA PRO A 65 10.53 -9.41 2.98
C PRO A 65 9.39 -10.45 2.87
N TYR A 66 9.64 -11.56 2.18
CA TYR A 66 8.65 -12.62 1.99
C TYR A 66 8.22 -13.30 3.30
N ASP A 67 9.11 -13.32 4.29
CA ASP A 67 8.92 -13.92 5.61
C ASP A 67 8.40 -12.91 6.66
N ALA A 68 8.04 -11.69 6.25
CA ALA A 68 7.49 -10.67 7.15
C ALA A 68 6.14 -11.12 7.73
N VAL A 69 6.15 -11.54 9.00
CA VAL A 69 4.95 -11.99 9.74
C VAL A 69 4.01 -10.82 10.06
N PHE A 70 4.55 -9.61 10.17
CA PHE A 70 3.80 -8.40 10.49
C PHE A 70 4.10 -7.32 9.45
N TRP A 71 3.04 -6.78 8.83
CA TRP A 71 3.12 -5.66 7.91
C TRP A 71 1.95 -4.71 8.14
N VAL A 72 2.23 -3.40 8.13
CA VAL A 72 1.20 -2.36 8.20
C VAL A 72 0.92 -1.86 6.78
N GLY A 73 -0.25 -2.21 6.23
CA GLY A 73 -0.62 -1.81 4.87
C GLY A 73 -1.11 -0.37 4.72
N CYS A 74 -1.40 0.32 5.83
CA CYS A 74 -1.81 1.71 5.81
C CYS A 74 -0.59 2.64 5.75
N ASN A 75 -0.57 3.54 4.78
CA ASN A 75 0.44 4.60 4.63
C ASN A 75 -0.11 6.01 4.97
N SER A 76 -1.25 6.09 5.67
CA SER A 76 -1.81 7.39 6.06
C SER A 76 -0.91 8.05 7.10
N GLN A 77 -0.46 9.27 6.80
CA GLN A 77 0.31 10.11 7.73
C GLN A 77 -0.61 11.04 8.55
N ASP A 78 -1.92 10.94 8.33
CA ASP A 78 -2.89 11.74 9.06
C ASP A 78 -3.06 11.21 10.49
N LYS A 79 -3.55 12.08 11.38
CA LYS A 79 -4.00 11.65 12.69
C LYS A 79 -5.12 10.61 12.53
N GLY A 80 -5.08 9.53 13.31
CA GLY A 80 -6.05 8.44 13.19
C GLY A 80 -7.53 8.84 13.24
N SER A 81 -7.86 9.94 13.95
CA SER A 81 -9.21 10.52 13.95
C SER A 81 -9.63 11.06 12.58
N VAL A 82 -8.69 11.63 11.83
CA VAL A 82 -8.89 12.11 10.46
C VAL A 82 -8.93 10.93 9.50
N THR A 83 -8.02 9.95 9.64
CA THR A 83 -8.04 8.74 8.80
C THR A 83 -9.39 8.02 8.87
N LYS A 84 -9.99 7.95 10.06
CA LYS A 84 -11.31 7.33 10.29
C LYS A 84 -12.47 8.07 9.61
N SER A 85 -12.31 9.34 9.23
CA SER A 85 -13.38 10.09 8.55
C SER A 85 -13.61 9.61 7.11
N TYR A 86 -12.56 9.04 6.49
CA TYR A 86 -12.59 8.61 5.09
C TYR A 86 -12.19 7.14 4.86
N CYS A 87 -11.69 6.43 5.88
CA CYS A 87 -11.26 5.04 5.76
C CYS A 87 -11.58 4.24 7.04
N GLN A 88 -12.41 3.21 6.92
CA GLN A 88 -12.82 2.38 8.07
C GLN A 88 -11.75 1.39 8.55
N THR A 89 -10.79 1.06 7.69
CA THR A 89 -9.74 0.06 7.94
C THR A 89 -8.35 0.69 8.08
N GLY A 90 -8.27 2.02 8.02
CA GLY A 90 -7.02 2.77 8.14
C GLY A 90 -6.42 2.72 9.55
N CYS A 91 -5.15 3.11 9.66
CA CYS A 91 -4.47 3.23 10.94
C CYS A 91 -5.19 4.26 11.84
N ILE A 92 -5.47 3.88 13.08
CA ILE A 92 -6.07 4.77 14.10
C ILE A 92 -5.07 5.24 15.15
N GLY A 93 -3.79 4.90 15.01
CA GLY A 93 -2.73 5.27 15.96
C GLY A 93 -2.80 4.56 17.31
N CYS A 94 -3.35 3.34 17.37
CA CYS A 94 -3.52 2.59 18.63
C CYS A 94 -2.22 2.00 19.23
N LYS A 95 -1.10 2.06 18.49
CA LYS A 95 0.22 1.51 18.88
C LYS A 95 0.26 0.00 19.15
N LEU A 96 -0.73 -0.77 18.67
CA LEU A 96 -0.71 -2.22 18.83
C LEU A 96 0.41 -2.89 18.01
N CYS A 97 0.78 -2.31 16.86
CA CYS A 97 1.90 -2.80 16.06
C CYS A 97 3.23 -2.68 16.81
N GLU A 98 3.55 -1.49 17.33
CA GLU A 98 4.74 -1.22 18.16
C GLU A 98 4.80 -2.18 19.36
N LYS A 99 3.69 -2.31 20.10
CA LYS A 99 3.63 -3.19 21.28
C LYS A 99 3.82 -4.67 20.96
N LYS A 100 3.39 -5.13 19.77
CA LYS A 100 3.48 -6.54 19.35
C LYS A 100 4.74 -6.84 18.53
N CYS A 101 5.54 -5.82 18.21
CA CYS A 101 6.74 -5.97 17.41
C CYS A 101 7.72 -6.94 18.10
N PRO A 102 8.08 -8.09 17.50
CA PRO A 102 9.02 -9.04 18.09
C PRO A 102 10.41 -8.44 18.33
N ALA A 103 10.79 -7.47 17.49
CA ALA A 103 12.04 -6.71 17.60
C ALA A 103 12.00 -5.61 18.67
N LYS A 104 10.84 -5.38 19.33
CA LYS A 104 10.62 -4.28 20.29
C LYS A 104 10.95 -2.90 19.70
N ALA A 105 10.60 -2.70 18.43
CA ALA A 105 10.78 -1.46 17.68
C ALA A 105 9.44 -0.75 17.45
#